data_AF-A0AB39L2G9-F1
#
_entry.id   AF-A0AB39L2G9-F1
#
_cell.length_a   1.000
_cell.length_b   1.000
_cell.length_c   1.000
_cell.angle_alpha   90.00
_cell.angle_beta   90.00
_cell.angle_gamma   90.00
#
_symmetry.space_group_name_H-M   'P 1'
#
loop_
_entity.id
_entity.type
_entity.pdbx_description
1 polymer ?
#
loop_
_entity_poly.entity_id
_entity_poly.type
_entity_poly.pdbx_seq_one_letter_code
_entity_poly.pdbx_strand_id
1 'polypeptide(L)'
;MLASLLLKTLRDQGRALLAWGAGLVVLMGMYAAFWPSIKGQPSMNDLLEQMPEAFRNLFATQAADMSTPTGYIQIELLSFMAPIVVLMYAIGMGAGAIAGEEEHHTLELLIAEPVSRGRVVLEKAGAMVIGTAFLAAVAGFALVVEGSWVDLVLPADKIAAAMAHLALLGIVFGSLALALSAATGKPGLSKGIPAALAVVAYLVNGLGPVVDWLEPAQKYSPFYQYVGHDPLTNGLDWPSVGIALGTAAVLLGLAVAWFQRRDTAP
;
A
#
# COMPACT_ATOMS: atom_id res chain seq x y z
N MET A 1 8.98 25.76 -17.65
CA MET A 1 7.76 24.93 -17.71
C MET A 1 8.21 23.49 -17.66
N LEU A 2 7.60 22.62 -16.86
CA LEU A 2 7.96 21.21 -16.85
C LEU A 2 7.44 20.55 -18.13
N ALA A 3 8.32 19.91 -18.89
CA ALA A 3 7.99 19.32 -20.18
C ALA A 3 7.07 18.07 -20.08
N SER A 4 6.87 17.52 -18.87
CA SER A 4 5.94 16.42 -18.61
C SER A 4 5.08 16.67 -17.37
N LEU A 5 3.81 16.29 -17.45
CA LEU A 5 2.84 16.35 -16.36
C LEU A 5 3.24 15.41 -15.21
N LEU A 6 3.93 14.30 -15.52
CA LEU A 6 4.55 13.41 -14.54
C LEU A 6 5.49 14.16 -13.61
N LEU A 7 6.48 14.88 -14.16
CA LEU A 7 7.46 15.63 -13.37
C LEU A 7 6.79 16.77 -12.59
N LYS A 8 5.75 17.39 -13.17
CA LYS A 8 4.94 18.39 -12.46
C LYS A 8 4.25 17.78 -11.27
N THR A 9 3.55 16.66 -11.46
CA THR A 9 2.84 15.97 -10.38
C THR A 9 3.79 15.52 -9.28
N LEU A 10 4.96 14.96 -9.64
CA LEU A 10 6.00 14.60 -8.68
C LEU A 10 6.56 15.80 -7.90
N ARG A 11 6.73 16.95 -8.57
CA ARG A 11 7.18 18.18 -7.91
C ARG A 11 6.12 18.71 -6.96
N ASP A 12 4.86 18.73 -7.38
CA ASP A 12 3.75 19.27 -6.60
C ASP A 12 3.50 18.39 -5.36
N GLN A 13 3.59 17.07 -5.49
CA GLN A 13 3.46 16.13 -4.36
C GLN A 13 4.75 16.02 -3.52
N GLY A 14 5.88 16.57 -3.96
CA GLY A 14 7.20 16.30 -3.37
C GLY A 14 7.29 16.64 -1.88
N ARG A 15 6.69 17.76 -1.45
CA ARG A 15 6.63 18.13 -0.02
C ARG A 15 5.79 17.15 0.79
N ALA A 16 4.64 16.76 0.26
CA ALA A 16 3.78 15.76 0.92
C ALA A 16 4.50 14.40 0.99
N LEU A 17 5.17 13.99 -0.08
CA LEU A 17 5.92 12.73 -0.15
C LEU A 17 7.07 12.70 0.88
N LEU A 18 7.79 13.81 1.04
CA LEU A 18 8.82 13.94 2.08
C LEU A 18 8.22 13.90 3.49
N ALA A 19 7.07 14.55 3.71
CA ALA A 19 6.38 14.49 4.99
C ALA A 19 5.90 13.07 5.34
N TRP A 20 5.32 12.35 4.36
CA TRP A 20 4.97 10.93 4.51
C TRP A 20 6.20 10.05 4.77
N GLY A 21 7.29 10.28 4.04
CA GLY A 21 8.55 9.57 4.23
C GLY A 21 9.13 9.81 5.62
N ALA A 22 9.16 11.06 6.11
CA ALA A 22 9.60 11.39 7.46
C ALA A 22 8.71 10.75 8.53
N GLY A 23 7.39 10.77 8.34
CA GLY A 23 6.44 10.09 9.22
C GLY A 23 6.68 8.58 9.27
N LEU A 24 6.95 7.94 8.13
CA LEU A 24 7.33 6.53 8.05
C LEU A 24 8.63 6.26 8.80
N VAL A 25 9.69 7.05 8.59
CA VAL A 25 10.96 6.89 9.32
C VAL A 25 10.72 6.97 10.83
N VAL A 26 9.98 7.97 11.31
CA VAL A 26 9.63 8.09 12.73
C VAL A 26 8.85 6.88 13.24
N LEU A 27 7.89 6.38 12.45
CA LEU A 27 7.10 5.21 12.79
C LEU A 27 7.98 3.94 12.87
N MET A 28 8.86 3.72 11.90
CA MET A 28 9.81 2.60 11.89
C MET A 28 10.72 2.67 13.11
N GLY A 29 11.27 3.85 13.41
CA GLY A 29 12.16 4.08 14.53
C GLY A 29 11.46 3.87 15.87
N MET A 30 10.18 4.23 15.96
CA MET A 30 9.35 3.94 17.14
C MET A 30 9.25 2.42 17.37
N TYR A 31 8.89 1.64 16.35
CA TYR A 31 8.81 0.18 16.48
C TYR A 31 10.17 -0.46 16.76
N ALA A 32 11.23 -0.03 16.07
CA ALA A 32 12.58 -0.49 16.35
C ALA A 32 13.00 -0.17 17.80
N ALA A 33 12.65 1.00 18.34
CA ALA A 33 12.98 1.38 19.71
C ALA A 33 12.28 0.51 20.78
N PHE A 34 11.13 -0.09 20.46
CA PHE A 34 10.44 -1.02 21.37
C PHE A 34 11.02 -2.43 21.37
N TRP A 35 11.73 -2.84 20.31
CA TRP A 35 12.29 -4.19 20.14
C TRP A 35 13.11 -4.71 21.34
N PRO A 36 14.03 -3.93 21.95
CA PRO A 36 14.81 -4.42 23.11
C PRO A 36 13.96 -4.82 24.30
N SER A 37 12.76 -4.22 24.46
CA SER A 37 11.83 -4.58 25.52
C SER A 37 11.10 -5.90 25.23
N ILE A 38 10.95 -6.27 23.96
CA ILE A 38 10.17 -7.44 23.53
C ILE A 38 11.05 -8.69 23.36
N LYS A 39 12.25 -8.54 22.78
CA LYS A 39 13.12 -9.66 22.37
C LYS A 39 13.53 -10.65 23.48
N GLY A 40 13.39 -10.24 24.74
CA GLY A 40 13.73 -11.06 25.93
C GLY A 40 12.53 -11.52 26.75
N GLN A 41 11.29 -11.34 26.28
CA GLN A 41 10.07 -11.64 27.04
C GLN A 41 9.25 -12.78 26.40
N PRO A 42 9.39 -14.03 26.88
CA PRO A 42 8.57 -15.17 26.42
C PRO A 42 7.08 -14.96 26.65
N SER A 43 6.71 -14.19 27.68
CA SER A 43 5.32 -13.90 28.06
C SER A 43 4.51 -13.20 26.97
N MET A 44 5.15 -12.59 25.98
CA MET A 44 4.44 -12.00 24.84
C MET A 44 3.85 -13.07 23.92
N ASN A 45 4.55 -14.20 23.75
CA ASN A 45 4.03 -15.33 23.00
C ASN A 45 2.87 -16.00 23.75
N ASP A 46 2.96 -16.12 25.07
CA ASP A 46 1.86 -16.65 25.90
C ASP A 46 0.58 -15.82 25.76
N LEU A 47 0.70 -14.50 25.60
CA LEU A 47 -0.44 -13.60 25.36
C LEU A 47 -1.08 -13.85 24.00
N LEU A 48 -0.27 -14.00 22.94
CA LEU A 48 -0.78 -14.38 21.62
C LEU A 48 -1.45 -15.76 21.67
N GLU A 49 -0.85 -16.72 22.37
CA GLU A 49 -1.36 -18.08 22.56
C GLU A 49 -2.64 -18.16 23.40
N GLN A 50 -3.05 -17.07 24.04
CA GLN A 50 -4.33 -16.98 24.76
C GLN A 50 -5.41 -16.26 23.96
N MET A 51 -5.06 -15.54 22.88
CA MET A 51 -6.04 -14.84 22.05
C MET A 51 -6.94 -15.82 21.28
N PRO A 52 -8.22 -15.51 21.01
CA PRO A 52 -9.03 -16.32 20.11
C PRO A 52 -8.38 -16.45 18.71
N GLU A 53 -8.57 -17.60 18.06
CA GLU A 53 -7.96 -17.92 16.77
C GLU A 53 -8.22 -16.86 15.68
N ALA A 54 -9.43 -16.29 15.67
CA ALA A 54 -9.79 -15.21 14.75
C ALA A 54 -8.95 -13.94 14.96
N PHE A 55 -8.62 -13.58 16.21
CA PHE A 55 -7.75 -12.44 16.50
C PHE A 55 -6.30 -12.76 16.16
N ARG A 56 -5.84 -13.99 16.48
CA ARG A 56 -4.50 -14.43 16.08
C ARG A 56 -4.30 -14.33 14.59
N ASN A 57 -5.18 -14.86 13.75
CA ASN A 57 -5.01 -14.81 12.30
C ASN A 57 -5.11 -13.39 11.68
N LEU A 58 -5.75 -12.44 12.36
CA LEU A 58 -5.78 -11.03 11.93
C LEU A 58 -4.47 -10.30 12.24
N PHE A 59 -3.92 -10.49 13.45
CA PHE A 59 -2.76 -9.75 13.92
C PHE A 59 -1.43 -10.48 13.68
N ALA A 60 -1.44 -11.80 13.71
CA ALA A 60 -0.29 -12.67 13.49
C ALA A 60 -0.54 -13.63 12.32
N THR A 61 0.44 -13.73 11.42
CA THR A 61 0.53 -14.92 10.58
C THR A 61 0.78 -16.11 11.49
N GLN A 62 0.16 -17.28 11.24
CA GLN A 62 0.12 -18.42 12.17
C GLN A 62 1.48 -18.94 12.69
N ALA A 63 2.60 -18.48 12.14
CA ALA A 63 3.96 -18.90 12.47
C ALA A 63 4.87 -17.77 13.01
N ALA A 64 4.36 -16.57 13.26
CA ALA A 64 5.19 -15.44 13.69
C ALA A 64 5.45 -15.44 15.22
N ASP A 65 6.68 -15.73 15.61
CA ASP A 65 7.18 -15.61 16.99
C ASP A 65 7.61 -14.16 17.28
N MET A 66 6.91 -13.46 18.19
CA MET A 66 7.21 -12.06 18.55
C MET A 66 8.56 -11.88 19.24
N SER A 67 9.15 -12.95 19.79
CA SER A 67 10.50 -12.90 20.36
C SER A 67 11.59 -12.90 19.29
N THR A 68 11.23 -13.10 18.02
CA THR A 68 12.16 -13.03 16.87
C THR A 68 12.02 -11.71 16.11
N PRO A 69 13.12 -11.17 15.52
CA PRO A 69 13.05 -9.95 14.71
C PRO A 69 12.01 -10.03 13.59
N THR A 70 11.94 -11.18 12.92
CA THR A 70 11.02 -11.43 11.81
C THR A 70 9.57 -11.39 12.29
N GLY A 71 9.22 -12.16 13.32
CA GLY A 71 7.85 -12.20 13.82
C GLY A 71 7.40 -10.87 14.41
N TYR A 72 8.29 -10.17 15.13
CA TYR A 72 8.00 -8.84 15.66
C TYR A 72 7.63 -7.82 14.58
N ILE A 73 8.48 -7.65 13.55
CA ILE A 73 8.21 -6.72 12.45
C ILE A 73 7.00 -7.16 11.64
N GLN A 74 6.84 -8.46 11.42
CA GLN A 74 5.69 -9.00 10.71
C GLN A 74 4.38 -8.60 11.39
N ILE A 75 4.28 -8.81 12.71
CA ILE A 75 3.06 -8.57 13.50
C ILE A 75 2.81 -7.07 13.71
N GLU A 76 3.78 -6.35 14.25
CA GLU A 76 3.58 -4.98 14.72
C GLU A 76 3.51 -3.97 13.57
N LEU A 77 4.31 -4.20 12.53
CA LEU A 77 4.48 -3.24 11.45
C LEU A 77 3.75 -3.69 10.18
N LEU A 78 4.05 -4.89 9.67
CA LEU A 78 3.58 -5.32 8.35
C LEU A 78 2.13 -5.80 8.35
N SER A 79 1.61 -6.39 9.43
CA SER A 79 0.21 -6.84 9.46
C SER A 79 -0.79 -5.69 9.36
N PHE A 80 -0.46 -4.49 9.85
CA PHE A 80 -1.45 -3.42 10.02
C PHE A 80 -0.94 -2.01 9.68
N MET A 81 0.11 -1.54 10.35
CA MET A 81 0.55 -0.14 10.27
C MET A 81 1.14 0.26 8.91
N ALA A 82 2.09 -0.52 8.39
CA ALA A 82 2.72 -0.21 7.12
C ALA A 82 1.72 -0.23 5.95
N PRO A 83 0.81 -1.22 5.83
CA PRO A 83 -0.29 -1.17 4.87
C PRO A 83 -1.14 0.09 4.99
N ILE A 84 -1.56 0.49 6.19
CA ILE A 84 -2.42 1.66 6.38
C ILE A 84 -1.76 2.92 5.82
N VAL A 85 -0.50 3.19 6.17
CA VAL A 85 0.21 4.38 5.72
C VAL A 85 0.36 4.41 4.20
N VAL A 86 0.78 3.28 3.61
CA VAL A 86 0.97 3.18 2.17
C VAL A 86 -0.36 3.26 1.41
N LEU A 87 -1.42 2.64 1.93
CA LEU A 87 -2.76 2.72 1.36
C LEU A 87 -3.32 4.14 1.43
N MET A 88 -3.17 4.84 2.55
CA MET A 88 -3.61 6.23 2.70
C MET A 88 -2.97 7.13 1.64
N TYR A 89 -1.65 6.99 1.44
CA TYR A 89 -0.94 7.73 0.42
C TYR A 89 -1.42 7.36 -0.99
N ALA A 90 -1.41 6.07 -1.34
CA ALA A 90 -1.68 5.62 -2.70
C ALA A 90 -3.15 5.87 -3.11
N ILE A 91 -4.10 5.60 -2.21
CA ILE A 91 -5.53 5.92 -2.41
C ILE A 91 -5.70 7.44 -2.53
N GLY A 92 -5.03 8.23 -1.70
CA GLY A 92 -5.08 9.70 -1.77
C GLY A 92 -4.62 10.23 -3.13
N MET A 93 -3.47 9.75 -3.62
CA MET A 93 -2.92 10.12 -4.92
C MET A 93 -3.79 9.65 -6.08
N GLY A 94 -4.28 8.41 -6.05
CA GLY A 94 -5.17 7.88 -7.08
C GLY A 94 -6.50 8.64 -7.13
N ALA A 95 -7.11 8.90 -5.98
CA ALA A 95 -8.35 9.66 -5.88
C ALA A 95 -8.20 11.11 -6.37
N GLY A 96 -7.10 11.78 -5.99
CA GLY A 96 -6.82 13.16 -6.36
C GLY A 96 -6.41 13.36 -7.82
N ALA A 97 -6.06 12.29 -8.54
CA ALA A 97 -5.52 12.38 -9.90
C ALA A 97 -6.46 13.06 -10.91
N ILE A 98 -7.77 12.80 -10.84
CA ILE A 98 -8.80 13.38 -11.72
C ILE A 98 -9.85 14.14 -10.89
N ALA A 99 -10.52 13.45 -9.96
CA ALA A 99 -11.54 14.03 -9.10
C ALA A 99 -11.03 15.20 -8.25
N GLY A 100 -9.76 15.21 -7.85
CA GLY A 100 -9.15 16.35 -7.16
C GLY A 100 -9.01 17.57 -8.07
N GLU A 101 -8.63 17.37 -9.33
CA GLU A 101 -8.57 18.46 -10.32
C GLU A 101 -9.96 19.02 -10.63
N GLU A 102 -11.01 18.20 -10.56
CA GLU A 102 -12.40 18.66 -10.70
C GLU A 102 -12.87 19.47 -9.49
N GLU A 103 -12.61 18.97 -8.27
CA GLU A 103 -12.95 19.66 -7.02
C GLU A 103 -12.25 21.02 -6.91
N HIS A 104 -11.04 21.13 -7.45
CA HIS A 104 -10.29 22.40 -7.48
C HIS A 104 -10.56 23.27 -8.72
N HIS A 105 -11.49 22.86 -9.60
CA HIS A 105 -11.79 23.54 -10.87
C HIS A 105 -10.55 23.75 -11.77
N THR A 106 -9.56 22.86 -11.67
CA THR A 106 -8.32 22.89 -12.47
C THR A 106 -8.35 21.90 -13.63
N LEU A 107 -9.34 21.00 -13.69
CA LEU A 107 -9.45 20.00 -14.75
C LEU A 107 -9.55 20.65 -16.15
N GLU A 108 -10.31 21.75 -16.28
CA GLU A 108 -10.45 22.46 -17.56
C GLU A 108 -9.11 23.02 -18.06
N LEU A 109 -8.30 23.58 -17.15
CA LEU A 109 -6.96 24.06 -17.47
C LEU A 109 -6.04 22.91 -17.91
N LEU A 110 -6.18 21.74 -17.27
CA LEU A 110 -5.37 20.56 -17.59
C LEU A 110 -5.70 19.97 -18.95
N ILE A 111 -6.98 19.99 -19.35
CA ILE A 111 -7.45 19.46 -20.64
C ILE A 111 -7.27 20.48 -21.77
N ALA A 112 -7.16 21.78 -21.46
CA ALA A 112 -6.85 22.82 -22.44
C ALA A 112 -5.41 22.73 -22.99
N GLU A 113 -4.49 22.12 -22.22
CA GLU A 113 -3.15 21.79 -22.70
C GLU A 113 -3.22 20.70 -23.80
N PRO A 114 -2.31 20.69 -24.79
CA PRO A 114 -2.31 19.72 -25.90
C PRO A 114 -1.81 18.33 -25.46
N VAL A 115 -2.45 17.76 -24.43
CA VAL A 115 -2.19 16.43 -23.87
C VAL A 115 -3.44 15.58 -23.96
N SER A 116 -3.29 14.34 -24.41
CA SER A 116 -4.42 13.42 -24.49
C SER A 116 -4.89 13.00 -23.10
N ARG A 117 -6.19 12.76 -22.95
CA ARG A 117 -6.80 12.28 -21.70
C ARG A 117 -6.15 11.01 -21.16
N GLY A 118 -5.80 10.08 -22.05
CA GLY A 118 -5.07 8.86 -21.66
C GLY A 118 -3.69 9.17 -21.11
N ARG A 119 -2.96 10.11 -21.72
CA ARG A 119 -1.66 10.54 -21.22
C ARG A 119 -1.75 11.18 -19.84
N VAL A 120 -2.79 11.97 -19.58
CA VAL A 120 -3.04 12.54 -18.24
C VAL A 120 -3.17 11.45 -17.19
N VAL A 121 -4.02 10.45 -17.43
CA VAL A 121 -4.22 9.32 -16.49
C VAL A 121 -2.94 8.53 -16.28
N LEU A 122 -2.21 8.20 -17.36
CA LEU A 122 -0.96 7.43 -17.29
C LEU A 122 0.15 8.19 -16.55
N GLU A 123 0.31 9.49 -16.79
CA GLU A 123 1.33 10.29 -16.10
C GLU A 123 1.00 10.50 -14.62
N LYS A 124 -0.29 10.67 -14.26
CA LYS A 124 -0.72 10.72 -12.85
C LYS A 124 -0.54 9.35 -12.15
N ALA A 125 -0.87 8.26 -12.84
CA ALA A 125 -0.62 6.90 -12.35
C ALA A 125 0.87 6.64 -12.12
N GLY A 126 1.72 7.09 -13.05
CA GLY A 126 3.19 7.02 -12.91
C GLY A 126 3.69 7.76 -11.67
N ALA A 127 3.18 8.97 -11.39
CA ALA A 127 3.55 9.73 -10.21
C ALA A 127 3.15 9.05 -8.90
N MET A 128 1.96 8.43 -8.89
CA MET A 128 1.48 7.60 -7.77
C MET A 128 2.39 6.39 -7.56
N VAL A 129 2.68 5.62 -8.62
CA VAL A 129 3.54 4.42 -8.56
C VAL A 129 4.94 4.77 -8.04
N ILE A 130 5.56 5.83 -8.59
CA ILE A 130 6.89 6.29 -8.15
C ILE A 130 6.86 6.72 -6.68
N GLY A 131 5.84 7.47 -6.26
CA GLY A 131 5.73 7.89 -4.87
C GLY A 131 5.49 6.71 -3.91
N THR A 132 4.65 5.76 -4.27
CA THR A 132 4.41 4.55 -3.48
C THR A 132 5.67 3.70 -3.37
N ALA A 133 6.40 3.50 -4.48
CA ALA A 133 7.68 2.80 -4.48
C ALA A 133 8.74 3.53 -3.64
N PHE A 134 8.77 4.86 -3.69
CA PHE A 134 9.64 5.67 -2.84
C PHE A 134 9.33 5.46 -1.35
N LEU A 135 8.06 5.51 -0.94
CA LEU A 135 7.68 5.29 0.46
C LEU A 135 8.05 3.88 0.95
N ALA A 136 7.85 2.87 0.11
CA ALA A 136 8.27 1.50 0.44
C ALA A 136 9.79 1.37 0.54
N ALA A 137 10.55 2.03 -0.34
CA ALA A 137 12.00 2.06 -0.25
C ALA A 137 12.50 2.79 1.00
N VAL A 138 11.86 3.92 1.38
CA VAL A 138 12.16 4.65 2.62
C VAL A 138 11.86 3.78 3.84
N ALA A 139 10.71 3.09 3.86
CA ALA A 139 10.35 2.17 4.94
C ALA A 139 11.38 1.04 5.09
N GLY A 140 11.77 0.40 3.98
CA GLY A 140 12.79 -0.65 4.00
C GLY A 140 14.17 -0.15 4.45
N PHE A 141 14.58 1.02 3.96
CA PHE A 141 15.84 1.64 4.35
C PHE A 141 15.86 2.01 5.84
N ALA A 142 14.79 2.62 6.34
CA ALA A 142 14.63 2.95 7.75
C ALA A 142 14.72 1.69 8.62
N LEU A 143 14.00 0.63 8.26
CA LEU A 143 14.05 -0.63 8.98
C LEU A 143 15.45 -1.26 9.02
N VAL A 144 16.20 -1.23 7.92
CA VAL A 144 17.60 -1.71 7.89
C VAL A 144 18.49 -0.89 8.82
N VAL A 145 18.42 0.44 8.71
CA VAL A 145 19.31 1.35 9.45
C VAL A 145 18.97 1.35 10.94
N GLU A 146 17.71 1.60 11.29
CA GLU A 146 17.25 1.71 12.67
C GLU A 146 17.27 0.36 13.37
N GLY A 147 16.92 -0.72 12.66
CA GLY A 147 16.99 -2.07 13.19
C GLY A 147 18.42 -2.46 13.58
N SER A 148 19.42 -2.02 12.81
CA SER A 148 20.83 -2.26 13.14
C SER A 148 21.28 -1.61 14.46
N TRP A 149 20.60 -0.57 14.93
CA TRP A 149 20.93 0.11 16.19
C TRP A 149 20.44 -0.62 17.44
N VAL A 150 19.51 -1.57 17.29
CA VAL A 150 18.79 -2.23 18.40
C VAL A 150 18.91 -3.77 18.39
N ASP A 151 19.80 -4.31 17.54
CA ASP A 151 19.93 -5.74 17.22
C ASP A 151 18.63 -6.35 16.64
N LEU A 152 17.89 -5.58 15.85
CA LEU A 152 16.81 -6.07 15.00
C LEU A 152 17.40 -6.32 13.60
N VAL A 153 18.00 -7.50 13.45
CA VAL A 153 18.71 -7.86 12.21
C VAL A 153 17.82 -8.74 11.35
N LEU A 154 17.52 -8.25 10.15
CA LEU A 154 16.75 -8.94 9.13
C LEU A 154 17.55 -8.93 7.81
N PRO A 155 17.50 -9.98 6.99
CA PRO A 155 18.15 -9.97 5.69
C PRO A 155 17.57 -8.87 4.79
N ALA A 156 18.44 -8.05 4.20
CA ALA A 156 18.03 -6.90 3.40
C ALA A 156 17.24 -7.29 2.14
N ASP A 157 17.52 -8.45 1.55
CA ASP A 157 16.77 -9.02 0.43
C ASP A 157 15.32 -9.35 0.82
N LYS A 158 15.10 -9.83 2.05
CA LYS A 158 13.77 -10.14 2.58
C LYS A 158 12.98 -8.90 2.94
N ILE A 159 13.64 -7.88 3.51
CA ILE A 159 13.04 -6.55 3.69
C ILE A 159 12.63 -5.99 2.33
N ALA A 160 13.51 -6.03 1.33
CA ALA A 160 13.21 -5.54 -0.01
C ALA A 160 12.00 -6.26 -0.62
N ALA A 161 11.91 -7.59 -0.45
CA ALA A 161 10.75 -8.36 -0.90
C ALA A 161 9.46 -7.94 -0.19
N ALA A 162 9.47 -7.76 1.13
CA ALA A 162 8.30 -7.30 1.89
C ALA A 162 7.86 -5.88 1.46
N MET A 163 8.82 -4.97 1.27
CA MET A 163 8.53 -3.62 0.79
C MET A 163 8.01 -3.60 -0.65
N ALA A 164 8.50 -4.49 -1.52
CA ALA A 164 7.97 -4.63 -2.88
C ALA A 164 6.49 -5.05 -2.87
N HIS A 165 6.13 -6.05 -2.06
CA HIS A 165 4.74 -6.48 -1.90
C HIS A 165 3.87 -5.38 -1.28
N LEU A 166 4.40 -4.64 -0.31
CA LEU A 166 3.73 -3.48 0.28
C LEU A 166 3.44 -2.39 -0.75
N ALA A 167 4.42 -2.08 -1.61
CA ALA A 167 4.24 -1.13 -2.69
C ALA A 167 3.17 -1.60 -3.69
N LEU A 168 3.18 -2.88 -4.05
CA LEU A 168 2.18 -3.48 -4.94
C LEU A 168 0.77 -3.41 -4.36
N LEU A 169 0.60 -3.68 -3.06
CA LEU A 169 -0.66 -3.49 -2.36
C LEU A 169 -1.17 -2.05 -2.51
N GLY A 170 -0.30 -1.07 -2.22
CA GLY A 170 -0.59 0.34 -2.42
C GLY A 170 -0.99 0.67 -3.86
N ILE A 171 -0.26 0.15 -4.85
CA ILE A 171 -0.52 0.38 -6.28
C ILE A 171 -1.86 -0.20 -6.70
N VAL A 172 -2.27 -1.36 -6.20
CA VAL A 172 -3.58 -1.97 -6.51
C VAL A 172 -4.72 -1.07 -6.01
N PHE A 173 -4.69 -0.67 -4.74
CA PHE A 173 -5.74 0.19 -4.18
C PHE A 173 -5.69 1.63 -4.69
N GLY A 174 -4.50 2.15 -4.97
CA GLY A 174 -4.32 3.44 -5.64
C GLY A 174 -4.86 3.44 -7.07
N SER A 175 -4.65 2.34 -7.82
CA SER A 175 -5.23 2.16 -9.16
C SER A 175 -6.75 2.06 -9.11
N LEU A 176 -7.31 1.42 -8.08
CA LEU A 176 -8.76 1.39 -7.85
C LEU A 176 -9.32 2.78 -7.56
N ALA A 177 -8.64 3.55 -6.70
CA ALA A 177 -8.98 4.94 -6.41
C ALA A 177 -8.93 5.82 -7.68
N LEU A 178 -7.90 5.63 -8.50
CA LEU A 178 -7.74 6.30 -9.79
C LEU A 178 -8.85 5.94 -10.77
N ALA A 179 -9.23 4.67 -10.86
CA ALA A 179 -10.31 4.24 -11.75
C ALA A 179 -11.66 4.86 -11.34
N LEU A 180 -11.94 4.91 -10.03
CA LEU A 180 -13.14 5.57 -9.50
C LEU A 180 -13.08 7.09 -9.66
N SER A 181 -11.90 7.69 -9.51
CA SER A 181 -11.63 9.11 -9.76
C SER A 181 -11.95 9.48 -11.21
N ALA A 182 -11.44 8.71 -12.16
CA ALA A 182 -11.71 8.85 -13.59
C ALA A 182 -13.19 8.66 -13.94
N ALA A 183 -13.85 7.66 -13.35
CA ALA A 183 -15.24 7.33 -13.66
C ALA A 183 -16.24 8.33 -13.08
N THR A 184 -16.02 8.82 -11.86
CA THR A 184 -17.04 9.56 -11.11
C THR A 184 -16.74 11.03 -10.95
N GLY A 185 -15.46 11.44 -10.93
CA GLY A 185 -15.06 12.80 -10.60
C GLY A 185 -15.33 13.21 -9.16
N LYS A 186 -15.69 12.26 -8.28
CA LYS A 186 -16.11 12.54 -6.90
C LYS A 186 -15.04 12.10 -5.90
N PRO A 187 -14.27 13.02 -5.30
CA PRO A 187 -13.16 12.70 -4.39
C PRO A 187 -13.59 11.81 -3.22
N GLY A 188 -14.78 12.05 -2.67
CA GLY A 188 -15.34 11.25 -1.57
C GLY A 188 -15.52 9.78 -1.93
N LEU A 189 -16.08 9.47 -3.10
CA LEU A 189 -16.27 8.08 -3.55
C LEU A 189 -14.93 7.44 -3.90
N SER A 190 -14.05 8.19 -4.57
CA SER A 190 -12.73 7.72 -4.99
C SER A 190 -11.79 7.43 -3.83
N LYS A 191 -12.01 8.01 -2.64
CA LYS A 191 -11.29 7.67 -1.40
C LYS A 191 -12.01 6.61 -0.58
N GLY A 192 -13.32 6.76 -0.39
CA GLY A 192 -14.12 5.95 0.51
C GLY A 192 -14.26 4.49 0.07
N ILE A 193 -14.55 4.24 -1.22
CA ILE A 193 -14.75 2.87 -1.72
C ILE A 193 -13.45 2.05 -1.66
N PRO A 194 -12.27 2.53 -2.15
CA PRO A 194 -11.03 1.76 -2.02
C PRO A 194 -10.63 1.54 -0.57
N ALA A 195 -10.81 2.51 0.31
CA ALA A 195 -10.51 2.36 1.74
C ALA A 195 -11.40 1.29 2.38
N ALA A 196 -12.70 1.31 2.13
CA ALA A 196 -13.62 0.29 2.63
C ALA A 196 -13.28 -1.10 2.08
N LEU A 197 -12.98 -1.20 0.79
CA LEU A 197 -12.56 -2.45 0.17
C LEU A 197 -11.21 -2.95 0.68
N ALA A 198 -10.30 -2.07 1.08
CA ALA A 198 -9.05 -2.46 1.73
C ALA A 198 -9.30 -3.11 3.09
N VAL A 199 -10.20 -2.53 3.90
CA VAL A 199 -10.62 -3.13 5.17
C VAL A 199 -11.26 -4.49 4.95
N VAL A 200 -12.19 -4.60 3.98
CA VAL A 200 -12.81 -5.89 3.65
C VAL A 200 -11.76 -6.90 3.18
N ALA A 201 -10.83 -6.51 2.31
CA ALA A 201 -9.78 -7.40 1.82
C ALA A 201 -8.83 -7.86 2.93
N TYR A 202 -8.53 -7.01 3.91
CA TYR A 202 -7.77 -7.35 5.11
C TYR A 202 -8.52 -8.38 5.96
N LEU A 203 -9.82 -8.16 6.22
CA LEU A 203 -10.65 -9.09 6.97
C LEU A 203 -10.80 -10.43 6.26
N VAL A 204 -11.03 -10.44 4.94
CA VAL A 204 -11.08 -11.67 4.13
C VAL A 204 -9.75 -12.42 4.21
N ASN A 205 -8.62 -11.70 4.19
CA ASN A 205 -7.30 -12.34 4.30
C ASN A 205 -7.05 -12.95 5.67
N GLY A 206 -7.36 -12.23 6.75
CA GLY A 206 -7.11 -12.70 8.12
C GLY A 206 -8.13 -13.73 8.60
N LEU A 207 -9.38 -13.68 8.13
CA LEU A 207 -10.42 -14.64 8.55
C LEU A 207 -10.56 -15.84 7.61
N GLY A 208 -9.99 -15.78 6.40
CA GLY A 208 -9.99 -16.87 5.43
C GLY A 208 -9.61 -18.25 6.01
N PRO A 209 -8.55 -18.36 6.85
CA PRO A 209 -8.16 -19.65 7.44
C PRO A 209 -9.13 -20.21 8.48
N VAL A 210 -10.01 -19.37 9.05
CA VAL A 210 -10.95 -19.74 10.13
C VAL A 210 -12.38 -19.92 9.59
N VAL A 211 -12.64 -19.42 8.39
CA VAL A 211 -13.98 -19.33 7.80
C VAL A 211 -13.98 -19.96 6.42
N ASP A 212 -14.44 -21.21 6.34
CA ASP A 212 -14.38 -22.05 5.12
C ASP A 212 -14.91 -21.36 3.85
N TRP A 213 -15.99 -20.58 3.96
CA TRP A 213 -16.58 -19.91 2.79
C TRP A 213 -15.75 -18.72 2.29
N LEU A 214 -14.82 -18.19 3.10
CA LEU A 214 -13.88 -17.13 2.74
C LEU A 214 -12.57 -17.67 2.13
N GLU A 215 -12.20 -18.92 2.41
CA GLU A 215 -10.97 -19.55 1.95
C GLU A 215 -10.74 -19.40 0.41
N PRO A 216 -11.76 -19.61 -0.46
CA PRO A 216 -11.55 -19.44 -1.89
C PRO A 216 -11.28 -17.98 -2.29
N ALA A 217 -11.90 -17.02 -1.59
CA ALA A 217 -11.76 -15.59 -1.85
C ALA A 217 -10.43 -15.04 -1.33
N GLN A 218 -9.89 -15.63 -0.26
CA GLN A 218 -8.61 -15.25 0.33
C GLN A 218 -7.49 -15.22 -0.71
N LYS A 219 -7.36 -16.26 -1.54
CA LYS A 219 -6.28 -16.39 -2.55
C LYS A 219 -6.28 -15.30 -3.61
N TYR A 220 -7.38 -14.59 -3.80
CA TYR A 220 -7.51 -13.46 -4.72
C TYR A 220 -7.49 -12.11 -4.01
N SER A 221 -7.48 -12.09 -2.67
CA SER A 221 -7.38 -10.85 -1.91
C SER A 221 -6.04 -10.16 -2.20
N PRO A 222 -6.02 -8.84 -2.45
CA PRO A 222 -4.78 -8.07 -2.53
C PRO A 222 -3.91 -8.22 -1.28
N PHE A 223 -4.51 -8.43 -0.10
CA PHE A 223 -3.77 -8.68 1.14
C PHE A 223 -3.10 -10.06 1.16
N TYR A 224 -3.68 -11.07 0.51
CA TYR A 224 -3.00 -12.36 0.36
C TYR A 224 -1.77 -12.24 -0.53
N GLN A 225 -1.87 -11.49 -1.63
CA GLN A 225 -0.71 -11.21 -2.50
C GLN A 225 0.36 -10.39 -1.78
N TYR A 226 -0.01 -9.66 -0.72
CA TYR A 226 0.92 -8.85 0.04
C TYR A 226 1.70 -9.67 1.09
N VAL A 227 1.00 -10.50 1.87
CA VAL A 227 1.56 -11.07 3.10
C VAL A 227 1.34 -12.57 3.25
N GLY A 228 0.47 -13.18 2.44
CA GLY A 228 0.03 -14.57 2.59
C GLY A 228 1.13 -15.61 2.39
N HIS A 229 2.20 -15.26 1.69
CA HIS A 229 3.36 -16.13 1.43
C HIS A 229 4.58 -15.81 2.31
N ASP A 230 4.42 -15.00 3.35
CA ASP A 230 5.48 -14.57 4.28
C ASP A 230 6.74 -14.03 3.58
N PRO A 231 6.68 -12.82 2.99
CA PRO A 231 7.80 -12.23 2.25
C PRO A 231 9.09 -12.05 3.09
N LEU A 232 8.97 -11.87 4.41
CA LEU A 232 10.12 -11.69 5.29
C LEU A 232 10.92 -12.99 5.50
N THR A 233 10.29 -14.14 5.29
CA THR A 233 10.96 -15.45 5.37
C THR A 233 11.29 -15.97 3.97
N ASN A 234 10.31 -15.96 3.06
CA ASN A 234 10.42 -16.62 1.75
C ASN A 234 10.98 -15.71 0.67
N GLY A 235 10.91 -14.39 0.84
CA GLY A 235 11.35 -13.42 -0.16
C GLY A 235 10.25 -13.13 -1.19
N LEU A 236 10.66 -12.86 -2.43
CA LEU A 236 9.73 -12.40 -3.45
C LEU A 236 8.88 -13.55 -4.02
N ASP A 237 7.56 -13.42 -4.01
CA ASP A 237 6.65 -14.37 -4.65
C ASP A 237 6.19 -13.86 -6.02
N TRP A 238 6.78 -14.42 -7.08
CA TRP A 238 6.49 -14.01 -8.46
C TRP A 238 5.01 -14.18 -8.88
N PRO A 239 4.30 -15.25 -8.49
CA PRO A 239 2.86 -15.36 -8.72
C PRO A 239 2.08 -14.18 -8.13
N SER A 240 2.32 -13.83 -6.87
CA SER A 240 1.64 -12.71 -6.19
C SER A 240 1.97 -11.37 -6.84
N VAL A 241 3.23 -11.17 -7.25
CA VAL A 241 3.66 -10.00 -8.03
C VAL A 241 2.88 -9.91 -9.35
N GLY A 242 2.80 -11.02 -10.09
CA GLY A 242 2.08 -11.08 -11.36
C GLY A 242 0.60 -10.77 -11.22
N ILE A 243 -0.05 -11.31 -10.18
CA ILE A 243 -1.47 -11.04 -9.88
C ILE A 243 -1.66 -9.56 -9.54
N ALA A 244 -0.86 -8.99 -8.63
CA ALA A 244 -0.99 -7.59 -8.23
C ALA A 244 -0.77 -6.62 -9.39
N LEU A 245 0.27 -6.85 -10.20
CA LEU A 245 0.54 -6.06 -11.41
C LEU A 245 -0.58 -6.20 -12.45
N GLY A 246 -1.09 -7.42 -12.65
CA GLY A 246 -2.22 -7.68 -13.53
C GLY A 246 -3.48 -6.93 -13.09
N THR A 247 -3.82 -6.99 -11.80
CA THR A 247 -4.95 -6.25 -11.22
C THR A 247 -4.77 -4.74 -11.39
N ALA A 248 -3.59 -4.20 -11.08
CA ALA A 248 -3.30 -2.79 -11.26
C ALA A 248 -3.39 -2.35 -12.73
N ALA A 249 -2.89 -3.16 -13.66
CA ALA A 249 -2.95 -2.88 -15.10
C ALA A 249 -4.40 -2.87 -15.62
N VAL A 250 -5.24 -3.81 -15.18
CA VAL A 250 -6.68 -3.83 -15.52
C VAL A 250 -7.37 -2.58 -14.99
N LEU A 251 -7.15 -2.21 -13.72
CA LEU A 251 -7.72 -1.01 -13.11
C LEU A 251 -7.26 0.27 -13.82
N LEU A 252 -5.99 0.34 -14.22
CA LEU A 252 -5.47 1.46 -14.99
C LEU A 252 -6.10 1.53 -16.39
N GLY A 253 -6.30 0.39 -17.05
CA GLY A 253 -7.02 0.30 -18.32
C GLY A 253 -8.46 0.81 -18.20
N LEU A 254 -9.15 0.44 -17.12
CA LEU A 254 -10.49 0.95 -16.80
C LEU A 254 -10.48 2.46 -16.55
N ALA A 255 -9.50 2.97 -15.80
CA ALA A 255 -9.35 4.41 -15.55
C ALA A 255 -9.20 5.20 -16.86
N VAL A 256 -8.35 4.73 -17.77
CA VAL A 256 -8.16 5.35 -19.10
C VAL A 256 -9.45 5.28 -19.92
N ALA A 257 -10.09 4.11 -19.99
CA ALA A 257 -11.31 3.92 -20.78
C ALA A 257 -12.48 4.77 -20.28
N TRP A 258 -12.68 4.86 -18.96
CA TRP A 258 -13.74 5.65 -18.37
C TRP A 258 -13.49 7.15 -18.52
N PHE A 259 -12.27 7.63 -18.32
CA PHE A 259 -11.96 9.05 -18.48
C PHE A 259 -12.06 9.53 -19.94
N GLN A 260 -11.78 8.65 -20.91
CA GLN A 260 -11.96 8.94 -22.34
C GLN A 260 -13.43 9.07 -22.74
N ARG A 261 -14.30 8.25 -22.15
CA ARG A 261 -15.75 8.22 -22.47
C ARG A 261 -16.56 9.25 -21.70
N ARG A 262 -16.02 9.79 -20.62
CA ARG A 262 -16.74 10.73 -19.77
C ARG A 262 -16.77 12.12 -20.42
N ASP A 263 -17.95 12.62 -20.69
CA ASP A 263 -18.14 14.02 -21.06
C ASP A 263 -17.74 14.89 -19.86
N THR A 264 -16.70 15.70 -20.05
CA THR A 264 -16.20 16.65 -19.04
C THR A 264 -16.33 18.08 -19.54
N ALA A 265 -17.23 18.30 -20.51
CA ALA A 265 -17.62 19.64 -20.95
C ALA A 265 -18.77 20.14 -20.06
N PRO A 266 -18.82 21.44 -19.73
CA PRO A 266 -19.91 22.03 -18.95
C PRO A 266 -21.27 21.97 -19.66
#